data_AF-A0A1Q7RLU7-F1
#
_entry.id   AF-A0A1Q7RLU7-F1
#
_cell.length_a   1.000
_cell.length_b   1.000
_cell.length_c   1.000
_cell.angle_alpha   90.00
_cell.angle_beta   90.00
_cell.angle_gamma   90.00
#
_symmetry.space_group_name_H-M   'P 1'
#
loop_
_entity.id
_entity.type
_entity.pdbx_description
1 polymer ?
#
loop_
_entity_poly.entity_id
_entity_poly.type
_entity_poly.pdbx_seq_one_letter_code
_entity_poly.pdbx_strand_id
1 'polypeptide(L)'
;MVNRCLFALALCGSAGFAVGRCATGPGPGAPAPAGVPPAPFFAGAASVAITPEVRPDGSPIWLAGFGQGRAASGVHDDLFARALVLGSGTHSVAIVALDLIGLFHDEVVRIREEIRARHPGVSVGYVMVCSTHTHAGPDVIGLWTPEGHAVDPAYVARVRSAAADAVAGAWDRRRPARLRFGTIDRPDLIVDSRLPRVIDAAARLLKVETGDGGATIATLLDFADHPESLGRENTLISSDYPDAARRALEEAYGGVAIFLSADLGGLLTPLGVRLSDPDTGRPVPEKTFRMAETLGRELAQSVIVAWQGSDTAPGAGPAEAATADGTIEVKAREFRVPLENSRLRRGLLEGRLWPRALGDDGSLASEAAVLSFRGTGGARDLSRAGEGWDPEPPGSRRGFPGGASRAGARIADDRPVPVRRRSVRRRAGIHHPEVRVGREAALRLRPRLSTVR
;
A
#
# COMPACT_ATOMS: atom_id res chain seq x y z
N MET A 1 1.69 10.22 7.11
CA MET A 1 1.01 9.17 7.89
C MET A 1 0.70 8.07 6.91
N VAL A 2 1.62 7.12 6.78
CA VAL A 2 1.36 5.89 6.02
C VAL A 2 0.84 4.91 7.05
N ASN A 3 -0.36 4.38 6.80
CA ASN A 3 -0.95 3.34 7.61
C ASN A 3 -0.03 2.12 7.49
N ARG A 4 0.87 1.95 8.47
CA ARG A 4 1.84 0.86 8.46
C ARG A 4 1.12 -0.42 8.85
N CYS A 5 0.64 -1.18 7.88
CA CYS A 5 0.45 -2.61 8.03
C CYS A 5 1.86 -3.23 8.05
N LEU A 6 2.56 -3.10 9.19
CA LEU A 6 3.91 -3.64 9.38
C LEU A 6 3.80 -5.17 9.54
N PHE A 7 4.08 -5.93 8.48
CA PHE A 7 4.54 -7.32 8.64
C PHE A 7 6.00 -7.25 9.11
N ALA A 8 6.23 -6.97 10.39
CA ALA A 8 7.57 -6.89 10.96
C ALA A 8 7.82 -8.02 11.96
N LEU A 9 8.90 -8.74 11.68
CA LEU A 9 9.56 -9.71 12.53
C LEU A 9 9.98 -9.13 13.88
N ALA A 10 9.50 -9.70 14.97
CA ALA A 10 10.13 -9.57 16.28
C ALA A 10 11.16 -10.70 16.46
N LEU A 11 12.46 -10.39 16.30
CA LEU A 11 13.56 -11.27 16.72
C LEU A 11 13.69 -11.18 18.25
N CYS A 12 13.18 -12.17 18.98
CA CYS A 12 13.67 -12.42 20.34
C CYS A 12 14.74 -13.50 20.27
N GLY A 13 15.96 -13.08 19.92
CA GLY A 13 17.15 -13.90 20.12
C GLY A 13 17.58 -13.83 21.58
N SER A 14 17.61 -14.98 22.24
CA SER A 14 18.25 -15.16 23.53
C SER A 14 19.78 -15.14 23.35
N ALA A 15 20.39 -13.97 23.46
CA ALA A 15 21.84 -13.83 23.66
C ALA A 15 22.09 -12.74 24.71
N GLY A 16 22.66 -13.16 25.84
CA GLY A 16 22.73 -12.40 27.06
C GLY A 16 23.69 -11.20 27.02
N PHE A 17 23.29 -10.16 27.74
CA PHE A 17 24.22 -9.24 28.38
C PHE A 17 24.19 -9.51 29.89
N ALA A 18 25.33 -9.94 30.42
CA ALA A 18 25.57 -10.06 31.85
C ALA A 18 25.63 -8.66 32.48
N VAL A 19 24.76 -8.41 33.46
CA VAL A 19 24.95 -7.35 34.44
C VAL A 19 24.71 -7.93 35.84
N GLY A 20 25.71 -7.72 36.69
CA GLY A 20 25.76 -7.81 38.16
C GLY A 20 24.67 -8.56 38.92
N ARG A 21 25.10 -9.58 39.66
CA ARG A 21 24.41 -10.18 40.81
C ARG A 21 23.86 -9.13 41.78
N CYS A 22 22.64 -9.35 42.28
CA CYS A 22 22.35 -9.53 43.71
C CYS A 22 20.92 -10.04 43.96
N ALA A 23 20.81 -10.91 44.98
CA ALA A 23 19.62 -11.32 45.75
C ALA A 23 18.64 -12.40 45.20
N THR A 24 18.95 -13.66 45.56
CA THR A 24 18.11 -14.67 46.25
C THR A 24 16.65 -14.94 45.85
N GLY A 25 16.41 -16.15 45.31
CA GLY A 25 15.21 -16.97 45.57
C GLY A 25 14.64 -17.69 44.32
N PRO A 26 14.69 -19.04 44.21
CA PRO A 26 13.95 -19.75 43.18
C PRO A 26 12.54 -20.08 43.70
N GLY A 27 11.53 -19.34 43.24
CA GLY A 27 10.15 -19.81 43.25
C GLY A 27 9.89 -20.68 42.01
N PRO A 28 9.13 -21.78 42.11
CA PRO A 28 8.81 -22.60 40.94
C PRO A 28 8.06 -21.73 39.93
N GLY A 29 8.64 -21.59 38.74
CA GLY A 29 8.06 -20.84 37.64
C GLY A 29 6.66 -21.36 37.35
N ALA A 30 5.68 -20.47 37.44
CA ALA A 30 4.36 -20.73 36.87
C ALA A 30 4.56 -21.21 35.43
N PRO A 31 3.90 -22.30 34.99
CA PRO A 31 3.97 -22.72 33.61
C PRO A 31 3.56 -21.56 32.72
N ALA A 32 4.35 -21.30 31.68
CA ALA A 32 3.95 -20.37 30.62
C ALA A 32 2.53 -20.77 30.15
N PRO A 33 1.62 -19.81 29.92
CA PRO A 33 0.27 -20.13 29.49
C PRO A 33 0.33 -21.06 28.27
N ALA A 34 -0.34 -22.20 28.35
CA ALA A 34 -0.44 -23.14 27.25
C ALA A 34 -0.95 -22.38 26.01
N GLY A 35 -0.18 -22.43 24.93
CA GLY A 35 -0.54 -21.75 23.68
C GLY A 35 -1.91 -22.22 23.17
N VAL A 36 -2.59 -21.35 22.41
CA VAL A 36 -3.86 -21.69 21.75
C VAL A 36 -3.67 -22.99 20.94
N PRO A 37 -4.51 -24.01 21.12
CA PRO A 37 -4.37 -25.25 20.36
C PRO A 37 -4.65 -24.99 18.87
N PRO A 38 -3.89 -25.63 17.97
CA PRO A 38 -4.17 -25.56 16.54
C PRO A 38 -5.56 -26.09 16.21
N ALA A 39 -6.21 -25.48 15.22
CA ALA A 39 -7.50 -25.92 14.68
C ALA A 39 -7.53 -25.73 13.15
N PRO A 40 -8.46 -26.40 12.44
CA PRO A 40 -8.62 -26.21 11.00
C PRO A 40 -8.84 -24.74 10.65
N PHE A 41 -8.16 -24.26 9.61
CA PHE A 41 -8.37 -22.92 9.09
C PHE A 41 -9.71 -22.84 8.36
N PHE A 42 -10.33 -21.67 8.46
CA PHE A 42 -11.42 -21.26 7.59
C PHE A 42 -11.12 -19.92 6.96
N ALA A 43 -11.67 -19.70 5.78
CA ALA A 43 -11.55 -18.44 5.08
C ALA A 43 -12.76 -18.12 4.24
N GLY A 44 -13.03 -16.83 4.06
CA GLY A 44 -13.98 -16.32 3.10
C GLY A 44 -13.55 -14.94 2.62
N ALA A 45 -13.93 -14.57 1.40
CA ALA A 45 -13.57 -13.29 0.81
C ALA A 45 -14.73 -12.69 0.03
N ALA A 46 -14.75 -11.36 -0.04
CA ALA A 46 -15.73 -10.58 -0.79
C ALA A 46 -15.16 -9.23 -1.20
N SER A 47 -15.79 -8.62 -2.20
CA SER A 47 -15.49 -7.27 -2.66
C SER A 47 -16.78 -6.47 -2.81
N VAL A 48 -16.70 -5.17 -2.54
CA VAL A 48 -17.79 -4.20 -2.72
C VAL A 48 -17.20 -2.97 -3.40
N ALA A 49 -17.85 -2.49 -4.46
CA ALA A 49 -17.40 -1.30 -5.17
C ALA A 49 -17.53 -0.05 -4.28
N ILE A 50 -16.53 0.83 -4.36
CA ILE A 50 -16.48 2.14 -3.70
C ILE A 50 -16.23 3.26 -4.71
N THR A 51 -16.33 3.00 -6.01
CA THR A 51 -16.19 4.03 -7.05
C THR A 51 -17.26 5.11 -6.87
N PRO A 52 -16.90 6.40 -6.76
CA PRO A 52 -17.89 7.47 -6.79
C PRO A 52 -18.36 7.72 -8.22
N GLU A 53 -19.58 8.24 -8.36
CA GLU A 53 -20.08 8.69 -9.65
C GLU A 53 -19.52 10.08 -9.98
N VAL A 54 -18.81 10.20 -11.11
CA VAL A 54 -18.31 11.49 -11.61
C VAL A 54 -19.37 12.10 -12.52
N ARG A 55 -19.98 13.20 -12.07
CA ARG A 55 -21.04 13.91 -12.81
C ARG A 55 -20.55 15.26 -13.33
N PRO A 56 -20.85 15.63 -14.59
CA PRO A 56 -20.47 16.94 -15.14
C PRO A 56 -21.05 18.14 -14.37
N ASP A 57 -22.21 17.97 -13.75
CA ASP A 57 -22.92 18.97 -12.94
C ASP A 57 -22.81 18.73 -11.42
N GLY A 58 -22.05 17.71 -11.01
CA GLY A 58 -21.83 17.36 -9.61
C GLY A 58 -20.76 18.21 -8.93
N SER A 59 -20.66 18.08 -7.61
CA SER A 59 -19.51 18.63 -6.88
C SER A 59 -18.21 17.94 -7.35
N PRO A 60 -17.12 18.70 -7.54
CA PRO A 60 -15.85 18.11 -7.94
C PRO A 60 -15.38 17.04 -6.97
N ILE A 61 -14.94 15.91 -7.51
CA ILE A 61 -14.23 14.88 -6.75
C ILE A 61 -12.74 15.17 -6.89
N TRP A 62 -12.07 15.46 -5.78
CA TRP A 62 -10.63 15.74 -5.78
C TRP A 62 -9.85 14.43 -5.63
N LEU A 63 -8.86 14.21 -6.49
CA LEU A 63 -7.95 13.07 -6.41
C LEU A 63 -6.89 13.32 -5.33
N ALA A 64 -6.61 12.28 -4.55
CA ALA A 64 -5.53 12.29 -3.58
C ALA A 64 -4.16 12.08 -4.25
N GLY A 65 -3.10 12.45 -3.54
CA GLY A 65 -1.72 12.32 -4.04
C GLY A 65 -1.33 13.42 -5.03
N PHE A 66 -0.03 13.47 -5.35
CA PHE A 66 0.59 14.40 -6.31
C PHE A 66 0.32 15.91 -6.18
N GLY A 67 -0.39 16.39 -5.17
CA GLY A 67 -0.65 17.82 -4.90
C GLY A 67 -2.12 18.21 -5.04
N GLN A 68 -2.47 19.40 -4.55
CA GLN A 68 -3.87 19.80 -4.42
C GLN A 68 -4.53 20.14 -5.76
N GLY A 69 -5.87 20.04 -5.81
CA GLY A 69 -6.69 20.57 -6.91
C GLY A 69 -6.73 19.74 -8.18
N ARG A 70 -6.39 18.45 -8.08
CA ARG A 70 -6.59 17.49 -9.17
C ARG A 70 -8.05 17.04 -9.18
N ALA A 71 -8.90 17.63 -10.01
CA ALA A 71 -10.30 17.20 -10.14
C ALA A 71 -10.40 15.95 -11.03
N ALA A 72 -11.21 14.98 -10.60
CA ALA A 72 -11.55 13.83 -11.40
C ALA A 72 -12.42 14.25 -12.60
N SER A 73 -12.04 13.84 -13.80
CA SER A 73 -12.78 14.06 -15.04
C SER A 73 -13.60 12.84 -15.47
N GLY A 74 -13.37 11.68 -14.85
CA GLY A 74 -14.06 10.43 -15.12
C GLY A 74 -13.50 9.27 -14.30
N VAL A 75 -13.91 8.06 -14.65
CA VAL A 75 -13.46 6.80 -14.06
C VAL A 75 -12.81 5.96 -15.16
N HIS A 76 -11.60 5.44 -14.92
CA HIS A 76 -10.94 4.48 -15.81
C HIS A 76 -11.28 3.04 -15.40
N ASP A 77 -11.14 2.73 -14.10
CA ASP A 77 -11.46 1.44 -13.50
C ASP A 77 -12.10 1.63 -12.11
N ASP A 78 -12.82 0.60 -11.67
CA ASP A 78 -13.55 0.64 -10.40
C ASP A 78 -12.61 0.54 -9.20
N LEU A 79 -12.97 1.26 -8.14
CA LEU A 79 -12.36 1.18 -6.83
C LEU A 79 -13.14 0.20 -5.96
N PHE A 80 -12.46 -0.57 -5.11
CA PHE A 80 -13.08 -1.56 -4.26
C PHE A 80 -12.68 -1.45 -2.79
N ALA A 81 -13.61 -1.85 -1.92
CA ALA A 81 -13.32 -2.43 -0.62
C ALA A 81 -13.27 -3.95 -0.78
N ARG A 82 -12.10 -4.56 -0.58
CA ARG A 82 -11.90 -6.02 -0.68
C ARG A 82 -11.54 -6.59 0.68
N ALA A 83 -12.26 -7.61 1.12
CA ALA A 83 -12.09 -8.20 2.44
C ALA A 83 -11.77 -9.69 2.36
N LEU A 84 -10.84 -10.13 3.20
CA LEU A 84 -10.52 -11.52 3.49
C LEU A 84 -10.70 -11.76 4.99
N VAL A 85 -11.58 -12.69 5.35
CA VAL A 85 -11.71 -13.22 6.71
C VAL A 85 -10.94 -14.52 6.80
N LEU A 86 -10.05 -14.62 7.78
CA LEU A 86 -9.29 -15.83 8.13
C LEU A 86 -9.58 -16.19 9.58
N GLY A 87 -9.66 -17.47 9.89
CA GLY A 87 -9.77 -17.90 11.29
C GLY A 87 -9.32 -19.33 11.52
N SER A 88 -9.13 -19.65 12.79
CA SER A 88 -8.80 -20.97 13.31
C SER A 88 -9.45 -21.12 14.69
N GLY A 89 -10.28 -22.16 14.84
CA GLY A 89 -11.07 -22.37 16.06
C GLY A 89 -11.96 -21.16 16.36
N THR A 90 -11.79 -20.55 17.53
CA THR A 90 -12.55 -19.36 17.96
C THR A 90 -11.91 -18.04 17.57
N HIS A 91 -10.71 -18.05 16.97
CA HIS A 91 -9.96 -16.84 16.63
C HIS A 91 -10.16 -16.51 15.16
N SER A 92 -10.39 -15.23 14.85
CA SER A 92 -10.54 -14.76 13.48
C SER A 92 -10.08 -13.33 13.30
N VAL A 93 -9.62 -13.02 12.09
CA VAL A 93 -9.20 -11.71 11.63
C VAL A 93 -9.84 -11.40 10.29
N ALA A 94 -10.23 -10.16 10.07
CA ALA A 94 -10.56 -9.64 8.75
C ALA A 94 -9.48 -8.67 8.30
N ILE A 95 -9.02 -8.80 7.06
CA ILE A 95 -8.14 -7.85 6.39
C ILE A 95 -8.96 -7.18 5.30
N VAL A 96 -9.07 -5.85 5.36
CA VAL A 96 -9.77 -5.03 4.38
C VAL A 96 -8.76 -4.15 3.65
N ALA A 97 -8.73 -4.24 2.32
CA ALA A 97 -7.99 -3.32 1.46
C ALA A 97 -8.97 -2.36 0.78
N LEU A 98 -8.69 -1.07 0.87
CA LEU A 98 -9.46 -0.01 0.22
C LEU A 98 -8.63 0.63 -0.88
N ASP A 99 -9.19 0.78 -2.08
CA ASP A 99 -8.55 1.50 -3.19
C ASP A 99 -8.62 3.02 -2.97
N LEU A 100 -7.86 3.49 -1.97
CA LEU A 100 -7.79 4.88 -1.51
C LEU A 100 -6.35 5.22 -1.12
N ILE A 101 -6.07 6.51 -0.99
CA ILE A 101 -4.77 6.99 -0.49
C ILE A 101 -4.51 6.56 0.97
N GLY A 102 -5.54 6.43 1.79
CA GLY A 102 -5.38 6.18 3.22
C GLY A 102 -6.58 6.66 4.02
N LEU A 103 -6.62 6.26 5.29
CA LEU A 103 -7.62 6.69 6.26
C LEU A 103 -6.95 7.09 7.57
N PHE A 104 -7.59 7.99 8.31
CA PHE A 104 -7.25 8.20 9.71
C PHE A 104 -7.79 7.07 10.58
N HIS A 105 -7.17 6.88 11.75
CA HIS A 105 -7.52 5.81 12.67
C HIS A 105 -8.98 5.85 13.14
N ASP A 106 -9.58 7.03 13.29
CA ASP A 106 -10.98 7.15 13.70
C ASP A 106 -11.96 6.61 12.65
N GLU A 107 -11.65 6.75 11.35
CA GLU A 107 -12.45 6.11 10.30
C GLU A 107 -12.30 4.58 10.34
N VAL A 108 -11.12 4.05 10.68
CA VAL A 108 -10.92 2.60 10.89
C VAL A 108 -11.76 2.10 12.08
N VAL A 109 -11.78 2.84 13.19
CA VAL A 109 -12.62 2.51 14.35
C VAL A 109 -14.09 2.53 13.97
N ARG A 110 -14.57 3.52 13.21
CA ARG A 110 -15.96 3.57 12.74
C ARG A 110 -16.33 2.43 11.81
N ILE A 111 -15.41 1.96 10.96
CA ILE A 111 -15.66 0.75 10.16
C ILE A 111 -15.91 -0.44 11.09
N ARG A 112 -15.12 -0.60 12.15
CA ARG A 112 -15.32 -1.67 13.15
C ARG A 112 -16.65 -1.54 13.89
N GLU A 113 -17.08 -0.32 14.18
CA GLU A 113 -18.39 -0.04 14.79
C GLU A 113 -19.53 -0.35 13.82
N GLU A 114 -19.44 0.08 12.56
CA GLU A 114 -20.43 -0.19 11.52
C GLU A 114 -20.60 -1.69 11.24
N ILE A 115 -19.51 -2.48 11.27
CA ILE A 115 -19.60 -3.95 11.19
C ILE A 115 -20.51 -4.50 12.30
N ARG A 116 -20.26 -4.11 13.56
CA ARG A 116 -21.06 -4.61 14.70
C ARG A 116 -22.51 -4.13 14.66
N ALA A 117 -22.72 -2.89 14.26
CA ALA A 117 -24.04 -2.27 14.25
C ALA A 117 -24.93 -2.79 13.10
N ARG A 118 -24.36 -2.96 11.90
CA ARG A 118 -25.10 -3.38 10.70
C ARG A 118 -25.21 -4.90 10.58
N HIS A 119 -24.20 -5.62 11.06
CA HIS A 119 -24.06 -7.06 10.86
C HIS A 119 -23.83 -7.78 12.18
N PRO A 120 -24.83 -7.86 13.08
CA PRO A 120 -24.68 -8.46 14.41
C PRO A 120 -24.31 -9.96 14.40
N GLY A 121 -24.50 -10.65 13.26
CA GLY A 121 -24.05 -12.03 13.05
C GLY A 121 -22.56 -12.18 12.69
N VAL A 122 -21.85 -11.07 12.46
CA VAL A 122 -20.42 -11.06 12.14
C VAL A 122 -19.60 -10.98 13.42
N SER A 123 -18.98 -12.10 13.81
CA SER A 123 -18.16 -12.21 15.02
C SER A 123 -16.67 -12.34 14.72
N VAL A 124 -16.14 -11.43 13.90
CA VAL A 124 -14.69 -11.34 13.64
C VAL A 124 -13.97 -10.86 14.91
N GLY A 125 -12.89 -11.54 15.30
CA GLY A 125 -12.11 -11.16 16.49
C GLY A 125 -11.37 -9.83 16.34
N TYR A 126 -10.76 -9.58 15.18
CA TYR A 126 -10.06 -8.33 14.87
C TYR A 126 -10.20 -7.91 13.41
N VAL A 127 -10.29 -6.61 13.12
CA VAL A 127 -10.41 -6.09 11.75
C VAL A 127 -9.26 -5.14 11.44
N MET A 128 -8.39 -5.53 10.51
CA MET A 128 -7.34 -4.69 9.93
C MET A 128 -7.90 -3.98 8.70
N VAL A 129 -7.66 -2.67 8.59
CA VAL A 129 -8.05 -1.87 7.42
C VAL A 129 -6.78 -1.21 6.88
N CYS A 130 -6.37 -1.60 5.68
CA CYS A 130 -5.26 -1.02 4.94
C CYS A 130 -5.83 -0.30 3.70
N SER A 131 -5.02 0.57 3.08
CA SER A 131 -5.36 1.20 1.80
C SER A 131 -4.27 0.89 0.79
N THR A 132 -4.62 0.73 -0.49
CA THR A 132 -3.63 0.51 -1.56
C THR A 132 -2.75 1.72 -1.79
N HIS A 133 -3.07 2.87 -1.22
CA HIS A 133 -2.32 4.11 -1.39
C HIS A 133 -2.36 4.66 -2.82
N THR A 134 -3.40 4.36 -3.61
CA THR A 134 -3.55 4.91 -4.97
C THR A 134 -3.59 6.45 -4.98
N HIS A 135 -2.79 7.05 -5.87
CA HIS A 135 -2.78 8.49 -6.16
C HIS A 135 -3.81 8.90 -7.23
N ALA A 136 -4.71 7.99 -7.58
CA ALA A 136 -5.82 8.22 -8.50
C ALA A 136 -7.19 7.90 -7.86
N GLY A 137 -7.25 7.73 -6.53
CA GLY A 137 -8.50 7.64 -5.78
C GLY A 137 -8.98 9.00 -5.25
N PRO A 138 -10.27 9.12 -4.85
CA PRO A 138 -10.79 10.32 -4.19
C PRO A 138 -10.05 10.64 -2.89
N ASP A 139 -9.88 11.93 -2.61
CA ASP A 139 -9.36 12.42 -1.34
C ASP A 139 -10.39 12.27 -0.23
N VAL A 140 -10.12 11.32 0.67
CA VAL A 140 -10.90 11.05 1.87
C VAL A 140 -10.23 11.58 3.15
N ILE A 141 -9.05 12.19 3.02
CA ILE A 141 -8.25 12.74 4.14
C ILE A 141 -8.42 14.27 4.24
N GLY A 142 -8.53 14.94 3.09
CA GLY A 142 -8.70 16.39 2.94
C GLY A 142 -7.42 17.15 2.56
N LEU A 143 -6.27 16.47 2.52
CA LEU A 143 -4.98 17.11 2.25
C LEU A 143 -4.86 17.62 0.81
N TRP A 144 -5.54 17.00 -0.15
CA TRP A 144 -5.44 17.30 -1.58
C TRP A 144 -6.65 18.07 -2.12
N THR A 145 -7.73 18.10 -1.36
CA THR A 145 -8.87 18.98 -1.56
C THR A 145 -8.42 20.46 -1.46
N PRO A 146 -8.75 21.32 -2.45
CA PRO A 146 -8.38 22.74 -2.41
C PRO A 146 -8.97 23.49 -1.23
N GLU A 147 -8.33 24.60 -0.88
CA GLU A 147 -8.85 25.54 0.11
C GLU A 147 -10.26 26.03 -0.25
N GLY A 148 -11.15 26.10 0.75
CA GLY A 148 -12.56 26.45 0.56
C GLY A 148 -13.46 25.29 0.16
N HIS A 149 -12.91 24.09 -0.03
CA HIS A 149 -13.67 22.87 -0.30
C HIS A 149 -13.50 21.86 0.85
N ALA A 150 -14.48 20.97 1.01
CA ALA A 150 -14.46 19.90 2.00
C ALA A 150 -14.49 18.53 1.32
N VAL A 151 -13.94 17.52 2.00
CA VAL A 151 -14.15 16.11 1.65
C VAL A 151 -15.65 15.80 1.70
N ASP A 152 -16.17 15.06 0.72
CA ASP A 152 -17.57 14.63 0.72
C ASP A 152 -17.84 13.63 1.87
N PRO A 153 -18.56 14.04 2.94
CA PRO A 153 -18.82 13.15 4.06
C PRO A 153 -19.74 11.98 3.70
N ALA A 154 -20.59 12.13 2.67
CA ALA A 154 -21.44 11.06 2.19
C ALA A 154 -20.63 9.99 1.48
N TYR A 155 -19.61 10.37 0.71
CA TYR A 155 -18.69 9.40 0.11
C TYR A 155 -17.89 8.63 1.16
N VAL A 156 -17.32 9.33 2.15
CA VAL A 156 -16.60 8.66 3.26
C VAL A 156 -17.52 7.69 4.00
N ALA A 157 -18.78 8.06 4.24
CA ALA A 157 -19.75 7.15 4.83
C ALA A 157 -20.06 5.92 3.96
N ARG A 158 -20.20 6.09 2.64
CA ARG A 158 -20.37 4.97 1.70
C ARG A 158 -19.16 4.03 1.73
N VAL A 159 -17.93 4.55 1.77
CA VAL A 159 -16.71 3.75 1.90
C VAL A 159 -16.73 2.92 3.18
N ARG A 160 -17.12 3.51 4.32
CA ARG A 160 -17.20 2.77 5.59
C ARG A 160 -18.23 1.65 5.54
N SER A 161 -19.43 1.93 5.04
CA SER A 161 -20.48 0.93 4.91
C SER A 161 -20.09 -0.18 3.93
N ALA A 162 -19.46 0.15 2.81
CA ALA A 162 -18.95 -0.83 1.85
C ALA A 162 -17.85 -1.71 2.45
N ALA A 163 -16.94 -1.16 3.27
CA ALA A 163 -15.95 -1.93 3.99
C ALA A 163 -16.62 -2.90 4.99
N ALA A 164 -17.65 -2.44 5.72
CA ALA A 164 -18.41 -3.28 6.64
C ALA A 164 -19.15 -4.40 5.89
N ASP A 165 -19.79 -4.08 4.77
CA ASP A 165 -20.52 -5.03 3.93
C ASP A 165 -19.56 -6.05 3.27
N ALA A 166 -18.34 -5.64 2.89
CA ALA A 166 -17.31 -6.55 2.38
C ALA A 166 -16.87 -7.54 3.47
N VAL A 167 -16.65 -7.09 4.71
CA VAL A 167 -16.33 -7.98 5.83
C VAL A 167 -17.48 -8.96 6.11
N ALA A 168 -18.72 -8.49 6.09
CA ALA A 168 -19.89 -9.35 6.27
C ALA A 168 -20.01 -10.39 5.13
N GLY A 169 -19.84 -9.97 3.88
CA GLY A 169 -19.85 -10.89 2.74
C GLY A 169 -18.72 -11.93 2.81
N ALA A 170 -17.52 -11.52 3.24
CA ALA A 170 -16.40 -12.42 3.47
C ALA A 170 -16.67 -13.37 4.65
N TRP A 171 -17.36 -12.88 5.69
CA TRP A 171 -17.78 -13.66 6.83
C TRP A 171 -18.76 -14.78 6.38
N ASP A 172 -19.83 -14.44 5.69
CA ASP A 172 -20.86 -15.42 5.34
C ASP A 172 -20.40 -16.49 4.33
N ARG A 173 -19.32 -16.22 3.59
CA ARG A 173 -18.75 -17.16 2.60
C ARG A 173 -17.63 -18.04 3.15
N ARG A 174 -17.36 -17.97 4.45
CA ARG A 174 -16.35 -18.79 5.11
C ARG A 174 -16.54 -20.28 4.83
N ARG A 175 -15.44 -20.95 4.55
CA ARG A 175 -15.36 -22.40 4.37
C ARG A 175 -14.00 -22.91 4.85
N PRO A 176 -13.83 -24.22 5.08
CA PRO A 176 -12.52 -24.79 5.38
C PRO A 176 -11.48 -24.36 4.35
N ALA A 177 -10.27 -24.03 4.81
CA ALA A 177 -9.25 -23.41 3.98
C ALA A 177 -7.85 -24.00 4.19
N ARG A 178 -7.00 -23.85 3.18
CA ARG A 178 -5.56 -24.07 3.25
C ARG A 178 -4.83 -22.77 2.98
N LEU A 179 -3.82 -22.46 3.78
CA LEU A 179 -2.99 -21.28 3.62
C LEU A 179 -1.66 -21.67 3.01
N ARG A 180 -1.22 -20.91 2.00
CA ARG A 180 0.08 -21.06 1.35
C ARG A 180 0.73 -19.69 1.17
N PHE A 181 2.03 -19.62 1.41
CA PHE A 181 2.81 -18.39 1.32
C PHE A 181 3.93 -18.56 0.30
N GLY A 182 4.23 -17.51 -0.46
CA GLY A 182 5.39 -17.46 -1.35
C GLY A 182 5.92 -16.04 -1.48
N THR A 183 7.23 -15.92 -1.63
CA THR A 183 7.93 -14.62 -1.72
C THR A 183 8.91 -14.65 -2.87
N ILE A 184 8.93 -13.58 -3.66
CA ILE A 184 9.97 -13.33 -4.67
C ILE A 184 10.48 -11.89 -4.53
N ASP A 185 11.65 -11.59 -5.07
CA ASP A 185 12.15 -10.23 -5.18
C ASP A 185 11.95 -9.67 -6.60
N ARG A 186 11.44 -8.43 -6.69
CA ARG A 186 11.28 -7.64 -7.92
C ARG A 186 11.90 -6.23 -7.78
N PRO A 187 13.22 -6.13 -7.56
CA PRO A 187 13.89 -4.83 -7.40
C PRO A 187 13.88 -4.00 -8.69
N ASP A 188 13.65 -4.64 -9.85
CA ASP A 188 13.55 -4.01 -11.16
C ASP A 188 12.22 -3.26 -11.37
N LEU A 189 11.21 -3.54 -10.55
CA LEU A 189 9.90 -2.89 -10.59
C LEU A 189 9.77 -1.72 -9.63
N ILE A 190 10.83 -1.34 -8.90
CA ILE A 190 10.78 -0.29 -7.90
C ILE A 190 11.93 0.69 -8.10
N VAL A 191 11.64 1.98 -7.99
CA VAL A 191 12.67 3.03 -7.91
C VAL A 191 12.53 3.79 -6.59
N ASP A 192 13.64 3.97 -5.88
CA ASP A 192 13.70 4.93 -4.77
C ASP A 192 14.24 6.27 -5.27
N SER A 193 13.41 7.30 -5.13
CA SER A 193 13.73 8.67 -5.52
C SER A 193 14.46 9.47 -4.43
N ARG A 194 14.65 8.91 -3.23
CA ARG A 194 15.33 9.56 -2.10
C ARG A 194 16.53 8.75 -1.61
N LEU A 195 17.45 9.43 -0.91
CA LEU A 195 18.62 8.80 -0.27
C LEU A 195 18.44 8.77 1.25
N PRO A 196 18.99 7.76 1.96
CA PRO A 196 19.62 6.56 1.40
C PRO A 196 18.60 5.66 0.70
N ARG A 197 19.05 4.90 -0.33
CA ARG A 197 18.17 3.93 -1.01
C ARG A 197 17.94 2.74 -0.10
N VAL A 198 16.70 2.53 0.32
CA VAL A 198 16.28 1.40 1.14
C VAL A 198 15.03 0.82 0.49
N ILE A 199 15.21 -0.26 -0.25
CA ILE A 199 14.17 -0.88 -1.09
C ILE A 199 13.81 -2.22 -0.47
N ASP A 200 12.54 -2.40 -0.07
CA ASP A 200 11.96 -3.74 0.06
C ASP A 200 11.53 -4.19 -1.33
N ALA A 201 12.27 -5.13 -1.90
CA ALA A 201 12.00 -5.65 -3.24
C ALA A 201 10.98 -6.80 -3.23
N ALA A 202 10.55 -7.26 -2.06
CA ALA A 202 9.78 -8.48 -1.95
C ALA A 202 8.33 -8.28 -2.41
N ALA A 203 7.89 -9.15 -3.32
CA ALA A 203 6.50 -9.40 -3.63
C ALA A 203 6.06 -10.69 -2.92
N ARG A 204 5.13 -10.56 -1.97
CA ARG A 204 4.67 -11.65 -1.11
C ARG A 204 3.24 -12.03 -1.46
N LEU A 205 3.01 -13.32 -1.67
CA LEU A 205 1.71 -13.87 -2.00
C LEU A 205 1.24 -14.83 -0.91
N LEU A 206 0.10 -14.51 -0.28
CA LEU A 206 -0.71 -15.47 0.44
C LEU A 206 -1.80 -15.98 -0.49
N LYS A 207 -1.76 -17.26 -0.83
CA LYS A 207 -2.86 -17.96 -1.53
C LYS A 207 -3.69 -18.73 -0.52
N VAL A 208 -5.00 -18.51 -0.57
CA VAL A 208 -5.98 -19.15 0.29
C VAL A 208 -6.83 -20.07 -0.55
N GLU A 209 -6.67 -21.38 -0.37
CA GLU A 209 -7.35 -22.42 -1.12
C GLU A 209 -8.47 -23.03 -0.28
N THR A 210 -9.45 -23.67 -0.91
CA THR A 210 -10.43 -24.51 -0.22
C THR A 210 -9.73 -25.65 0.54
N GLY A 211 -10.39 -26.19 1.57
CA GLY A 211 -9.82 -27.25 2.41
C GLY A 211 -9.38 -28.51 1.64
N ASP A 212 -10.01 -28.79 0.49
CA ASP A 212 -9.63 -29.86 -0.45
C ASP A 212 -8.52 -29.46 -1.45
N GLY A 213 -8.13 -28.18 -1.48
CA GLY A 213 -7.14 -27.63 -2.42
C GLY A 213 -7.66 -27.42 -3.84
N GLY A 214 -8.95 -27.66 -4.10
CA GLY A 214 -9.51 -27.66 -5.46
C GLY A 214 -9.80 -26.30 -6.06
N ALA A 215 -9.96 -25.25 -5.23
CA ALA A 215 -10.27 -23.90 -5.70
C ALA A 215 -9.61 -22.81 -4.84
N THR A 216 -9.35 -21.66 -5.43
CA THR A 216 -8.87 -20.48 -4.72
C THR A 216 -10.06 -19.72 -4.12
N ILE A 217 -9.99 -19.43 -2.81
CA ILE A 217 -10.91 -18.53 -2.11
C ILE A 217 -10.46 -17.08 -2.33
N ALA A 218 -9.16 -16.83 -2.10
CA ALA A 218 -8.56 -15.51 -2.23
C ALA A 218 -7.06 -15.58 -2.49
N THR A 219 -6.53 -14.51 -3.06
CA THR A 219 -5.10 -14.19 -3.03
C THR A 219 -4.90 -12.86 -2.32
N LEU A 220 -3.79 -12.72 -1.61
CA LEU A 220 -3.34 -11.46 -1.02
C LEU A 220 -1.90 -11.24 -1.45
N LEU A 221 -1.71 -10.23 -2.30
CA LEU A 221 -0.42 -9.79 -2.81
C LEU A 221 0.02 -8.53 -2.04
N ASP A 222 1.21 -8.56 -1.49
CA ASP A 222 1.85 -7.47 -0.75
C ASP A 222 3.12 -7.03 -1.48
N PHE A 223 3.24 -5.73 -1.79
CA PHE A 223 4.38 -5.17 -2.52
C PHE A 223 4.66 -3.71 -2.12
N ALA A 224 5.93 -3.35 -1.97
CA ALA A 224 6.38 -2.08 -1.40
C ALA A 224 6.55 -0.95 -2.44
N ASP A 225 5.53 -0.69 -3.25
CA ASP A 225 5.58 0.36 -4.26
C ASP A 225 4.32 1.25 -4.24
N HIS A 226 4.48 2.56 -4.46
CA HIS A 226 3.33 3.47 -4.46
C HIS A 226 2.54 3.27 -5.76
N PRO A 227 1.20 3.14 -5.74
CA PRO A 227 0.41 3.20 -6.97
C PRO A 227 0.33 4.62 -7.53
N GLU A 228 1.40 4.94 -8.26
CA GLU A 228 1.75 6.23 -8.82
C GLU A 228 2.03 6.16 -10.33
N SER A 229 1.80 5.01 -10.98
CA SER A 229 2.15 4.74 -12.38
C SER A 229 1.52 5.74 -13.34
N LEU A 230 0.37 6.31 -12.98
CA LEU A 230 -0.37 7.28 -13.80
C LEU A 230 0.18 8.71 -13.70
N GLY A 231 0.99 9.00 -12.67
CA GLY A 231 1.56 10.33 -12.44
C GLY A 231 0.55 11.44 -12.15
N ARG A 232 1.07 12.66 -12.01
CA ARG A 232 0.29 13.83 -11.58
C ARG A 232 -0.79 14.29 -12.58
N GLU A 233 -0.51 14.19 -13.87
CA GLU A 233 -1.40 14.74 -14.91
C GLU A 233 -2.65 13.89 -15.16
N ASN A 234 -2.70 12.67 -14.61
CA ASN A 234 -3.91 11.86 -14.67
C ASN A 234 -5.07 12.53 -13.91
N THR A 235 -6.23 12.54 -14.57
CA THR A 235 -7.50 13.06 -14.03
C THR A 235 -8.59 12.00 -13.96
N LEU A 236 -8.34 10.74 -14.31
CA LEU A 236 -9.32 9.66 -14.17
C LEU A 236 -9.14 8.93 -12.85
N ILE A 237 -10.25 8.54 -12.23
CA ILE A 237 -10.26 7.67 -11.06
C ILE A 237 -9.76 6.28 -11.46
N SER A 238 -8.82 5.74 -10.68
CA SER A 238 -8.22 4.43 -10.93
C SER A 238 -7.59 3.86 -9.66
N SER A 239 -7.60 2.54 -9.53
CA SER A 239 -6.83 1.81 -8.55
C SER A 239 -5.35 1.65 -8.94
N ASP A 240 -4.92 2.20 -10.09
CA ASP A 240 -3.56 2.14 -10.65
C ASP A 240 -3.12 0.67 -10.91
N TYR A 241 -1.82 0.36 -10.92
CA TYR A 241 -1.31 -0.99 -11.20
C TYR A 241 -1.86 -2.11 -10.27
N PRO A 242 -2.30 -1.84 -9.00
CA PRO A 242 -3.03 -2.82 -8.22
C PRO A 242 -4.27 -3.40 -8.90
N ASP A 243 -4.96 -2.66 -9.77
CA ASP A 243 -6.09 -3.20 -10.54
C ASP A 243 -5.63 -4.35 -11.46
N ALA A 244 -4.63 -4.07 -12.28
CA ALA A 244 -4.09 -5.03 -13.24
C ALA A 244 -3.47 -6.25 -12.54
N ALA A 245 -2.79 -6.05 -11.40
CA ALA A 245 -2.25 -7.14 -10.59
C ALA A 245 -3.36 -8.05 -10.05
N ARG A 246 -4.45 -7.48 -9.51
CA ARG A 246 -5.60 -8.25 -9.02
C ARG A 246 -6.28 -9.01 -10.14
N ARG A 247 -6.56 -8.35 -11.28
CA ARG A 247 -7.18 -9.02 -12.44
C ARG A 247 -6.35 -10.20 -12.95
N ALA A 248 -5.03 -10.04 -13.05
CA ALA A 248 -4.16 -11.14 -13.47
C ALA A 248 -4.18 -12.33 -12.48
N LEU A 249 -4.22 -12.06 -11.17
CA LEU A 249 -4.36 -13.12 -10.16
C LEU A 249 -5.73 -13.81 -10.21
N GLU A 250 -6.81 -13.05 -10.40
CA GLU A 250 -8.18 -13.58 -10.52
C GLU A 250 -8.35 -14.39 -11.81
N GLU A 251 -7.75 -13.95 -12.92
CA GLU A 251 -7.68 -14.68 -14.19
C GLU A 251 -6.94 -16.01 -14.03
N ALA A 252 -5.79 -16.00 -13.33
CA ALA A 252 -4.96 -17.19 -13.17
C ALA A 252 -5.49 -18.20 -12.14
N TYR A 253 -6.11 -17.73 -11.06
CA TYR A 253 -6.44 -18.58 -9.91
C TYR A 253 -7.92 -18.58 -9.52
N GLY A 254 -8.74 -17.66 -10.02
CA GLY A 254 -10.07 -17.38 -9.49
C GLY A 254 -10.03 -16.80 -8.07
N GLY A 255 -11.19 -16.78 -7.41
CA GLY A 255 -11.33 -16.19 -6.07
C GLY A 255 -11.30 -14.66 -6.09
N VAL A 256 -11.12 -14.05 -4.91
CA VAL A 256 -10.98 -12.59 -4.76
C VAL A 256 -9.50 -12.25 -4.57
N ALA A 257 -8.93 -11.43 -5.44
CA ALA A 257 -7.56 -10.94 -5.25
C ALA A 257 -7.53 -9.66 -4.42
N ILE A 258 -6.62 -9.58 -3.46
CA ILE A 258 -6.43 -8.43 -2.57
C ILE A 258 -5.00 -7.94 -2.78
N PHE A 259 -4.84 -6.63 -2.95
CA PHE A 259 -3.53 -5.99 -3.01
C PHE A 259 -3.33 -5.17 -1.74
N LEU A 260 -2.18 -5.32 -1.10
CA LEU A 260 -1.73 -4.49 0.01
C LEU A 260 -0.45 -3.77 -0.39
N SER A 261 -0.37 -2.49 -0.02
CA SER A 261 0.90 -1.79 -0.03
C SER A 261 1.71 -2.14 1.21
N ALA A 262 2.93 -2.60 0.97
CA ALA A 262 3.89 -2.89 2.03
C ALA A 262 4.54 -1.59 2.54
N ASP A 263 5.84 -1.59 2.80
CA ASP A 263 6.62 -0.48 3.34
C ASP A 263 7.01 0.56 2.28
N LEU A 264 6.03 1.36 1.88
CA LEU A 264 6.16 2.44 0.88
C LEU A 264 7.26 3.49 1.15
N GLY A 265 7.74 3.58 2.41
CA GLY A 265 9.05 4.16 2.73
C GLY A 265 9.37 5.56 2.19
N GLY A 266 10.62 5.74 1.76
CA GLY A 266 11.25 6.98 1.32
C GLY A 266 10.75 7.55 -0.01
N LEU A 267 9.57 7.15 -0.49
CA LEU A 267 9.04 7.34 -1.86
C LEU A 267 9.58 6.30 -2.85
N LEU A 268 9.29 5.03 -2.55
CA LEU A 268 9.36 3.92 -3.50
C LEU A 268 8.26 4.11 -4.55
N THR A 269 8.63 4.20 -5.82
CA THR A 269 7.69 4.57 -6.89
C THR A 269 7.97 3.77 -8.17
N PRO A 270 6.94 3.51 -8.99
CA PRO A 270 7.12 2.92 -10.31
C PRO A 270 7.64 3.95 -11.32
N LEU A 271 7.58 5.26 -11.00
CA LEU A 271 8.07 6.30 -11.89
C LEU A 271 9.59 6.21 -12.07
N GLY A 272 10.04 6.06 -13.31
CA GLY A 272 11.43 5.76 -13.66
C GLY A 272 11.73 4.28 -13.91
N VAL A 273 10.78 3.38 -13.63
CA VAL A 273 10.87 1.96 -14.01
C VAL A 273 10.76 1.84 -15.53
N ARG A 274 11.62 1.02 -16.12
CA ARG A 274 11.61 0.75 -17.56
C ARG A 274 10.94 -0.58 -17.83
N LEU A 275 9.74 -0.51 -18.40
CA LEU A 275 8.98 -1.69 -18.81
C LEU A 275 9.03 -1.86 -20.33
N SER A 276 9.02 -3.10 -20.77
CA SER A 276 8.82 -3.46 -22.18
C SER A 276 7.37 -3.90 -22.36
N ASP A 277 6.74 -3.37 -23.40
CA ASP A 277 5.38 -3.72 -23.77
C ASP A 277 5.34 -5.17 -24.27
N PRO A 278 4.56 -6.07 -23.66
CA PRO A 278 4.59 -7.49 -24.02
C PRO A 278 4.05 -7.76 -25.44
N ASP A 279 3.17 -6.90 -25.97
CA ASP A 279 2.56 -7.08 -27.29
C ASP A 279 3.47 -6.57 -28.42
N THR A 280 4.25 -5.52 -28.14
CA THR A 280 5.03 -4.82 -29.18
C THR A 280 6.54 -4.87 -29.00
N GLY A 281 7.03 -5.29 -27.81
CA GLY A 281 8.44 -5.27 -27.43
C GLY A 281 9.05 -3.87 -27.27
N ARG A 282 8.26 -2.80 -27.42
CA ARG A 282 8.72 -1.41 -27.31
C ARG A 282 8.70 -0.93 -25.85
N PRO A 283 9.50 0.07 -25.47
CA PRO A 283 9.40 0.67 -24.14
C PRO A 283 8.00 1.22 -23.87
N VAL A 284 7.42 0.88 -22.72
CA VAL A 284 6.14 1.44 -22.27
C VAL A 284 6.36 2.89 -21.84
N PRO A 285 5.58 3.86 -22.35
CA PRO A 285 5.67 5.25 -21.89
C PRO A 285 5.22 5.37 -20.43
N GLU A 286 6.00 6.10 -19.63
CA GLU A 286 5.63 6.41 -18.24
C GLU A 286 4.35 7.24 -18.15
N LYS A 287 3.66 7.19 -16.99
CA LYS A 287 2.48 8.03 -16.70
C LYS A 287 1.32 7.73 -17.63
N THR A 288 1.14 6.46 -17.95
CA THR A 288 0.08 5.97 -18.83
C THR A 288 -0.66 4.81 -18.18
N PHE A 289 -1.91 4.60 -18.57
CA PHE A 289 -2.65 3.40 -18.20
C PHE A 289 -1.98 2.12 -18.69
N ARG A 290 -1.24 2.19 -19.81
CA ARG A 290 -0.43 1.06 -20.29
C ARG A 290 0.70 0.72 -19.31
N MET A 291 1.36 1.72 -18.73
CA MET A 291 2.35 1.48 -17.67
C MET A 291 1.73 0.79 -16.45
N ALA A 292 0.59 1.28 -15.96
CA ALA A 292 -0.13 0.68 -14.85
C ALA A 292 -0.53 -0.78 -15.16
N GLU A 293 -1.09 -1.04 -16.35
CA GLU A 293 -1.46 -2.38 -16.82
C GLU A 293 -0.25 -3.31 -16.88
N THR A 294 0.82 -2.88 -17.56
CA THR A 294 2.02 -3.68 -17.76
C THR A 294 2.71 -3.97 -16.42
N LEU A 295 2.86 -2.98 -15.55
CA LEU A 295 3.48 -3.15 -14.25
C LEU A 295 2.72 -4.15 -13.39
N GLY A 296 1.40 -3.97 -13.26
CA GLY A 296 0.57 -4.82 -12.42
C GLY A 296 0.54 -6.26 -12.92
N ARG A 297 0.42 -6.47 -14.24
CA ARG A 297 0.49 -7.80 -14.84
C ARG A 297 1.86 -8.44 -14.69
N GLU A 298 2.94 -7.70 -14.90
CA GLU A 298 4.32 -8.19 -14.77
C GLU A 298 4.61 -8.63 -13.32
N LEU A 299 4.16 -7.86 -12.33
CA LEU A 299 4.25 -8.19 -10.91
C LEU A 299 3.45 -9.47 -10.59
N ALA A 300 2.18 -9.52 -10.98
CA ALA A 300 1.32 -10.68 -10.75
C ALA A 300 1.83 -11.93 -11.46
N GLN A 301 2.25 -11.82 -12.72
CA GLN A 301 2.77 -12.94 -13.49
C GLN A 301 4.04 -13.50 -12.86
N SER A 302 4.89 -12.66 -12.29
CA SER A 302 6.10 -13.12 -11.63
C SER A 302 5.82 -13.97 -10.39
N VAL A 303 4.85 -13.56 -9.56
CA VAL A 303 4.42 -14.41 -8.43
C VAL A 303 3.69 -15.65 -8.91
N ILE A 304 2.92 -15.58 -10.01
CA ILE A 304 2.23 -16.75 -10.60
C ILE A 304 3.23 -17.79 -11.11
N VAL A 305 4.22 -17.37 -11.89
CA VAL A 305 5.28 -18.24 -12.42
C VAL A 305 6.08 -18.83 -11.27
N ALA A 306 6.48 -18.01 -10.29
CA ALA A 306 7.17 -18.50 -9.12
C ALA A 306 6.32 -19.52 -8.35
N TRP A 307 5.00 -19.33 -8.25
CA TRP A 307 4.10 -20.25 -7.58
C TRP A 307 3.91 -21.58 -8.30
N GLN A 308 3.76 -21.56 -9.63
CA GLN A 308 3.59 -22.75 -10.45
C GLN A 308 4.91 -23.52 -10.63
N GLY A 309 6.05 -22.85 -10.43
CA GLY A 309 7.38 -23.34 -10.80
C GLY A 309 7.68 -23.01 -12.27
N SER A 310 8.93 -23.20 -12.70
CA SER A 310 9.24 -23.19 -14.13
C SER A 310 8.68 -24.44 -14.81
N ASP A 311 8.44 -24.40 -16.13
CA ASP A 311 8.05 -25.58 -16.94
C ASP A 311 8.98 -26.79 -16.76
N THR A 312 10.20 -26.57 -16.25
CA THR A 312 11.23 -27.58 -16.00
C THR A 312 11.27 -28.12 -14.56
N ALA A 313 10.59 -27.47 -13.62
CA ALA A 313 10.47 -27.93 -12.23
C ALA A 313 9.18 -27.39 -11.55
N PRO A 314 8.00 -27.93 -11.92
CA PRO A 314 6.74 -27.56 -11.29
C PRO A 314 6.79 -27.80 -9.77
N GLY A 315 6.47 -26.76 -8.98
CA GLY A 315 6.45 -26.86 -7.51
C GLY A 315 7.79 -26.65 -6.77
N ALA A 316 8.88 -26.25 -7.46
CA ALA A 316 10.13 -25.83 -6.83
C ALA A 316 10.19 -24.32 -6.49
N GLY A 317 9.05 -23.63 -6.54
CA GLY A 317 8.91 -22.22 -6.18
C GLY A 317 9.02 -21.96 -4.67
N PRO A 318 9.10 -20.67 -4.26
CA PRO A 318 9.21 -20.23 -2.86
C PRO A 318 7.97 -20.52 -2.00
N ALA A 319 7.10 -21.44 -2.41
CA ALA A 319 5.88 -21.79 -1.71
C ALA A 319 6.19 -22.71 -0.50
N GLU A 320 6.62 -22.12 0.61
CA GLU A 320 7.33 -22.85 1.67
C GLU A 320 6.42 -23.67 2.62
N ALA A 321 5.09 -23.46 2.65
CA ALA A 321 4.20 -24.26 3.49
C ALA A 321 2.72 -24.21 3.06
N ALA A 322 2.09 -25.38 2.86
CA ALA A 322 0.64 -25.52 2.82
C ALA A 322 0.14 -26.09 4.15
N THR A 323 -0.72 -25.36 4.86
CA THR A 323 -1.29 -25.82 6.14
C THR A 323 -2.80 -25.72 6.13
N ALA A 324 -3.47 -26.80 6.56
CA ALA A 324 -4.92 -26.85 6.71
C ALA A 324 -5.37 -26.47 8.13
N ASP A 325 -4.43 -26.41 9.07
CA ASP A 325 -4.65 -26.34 10.50
C ASP A 325 -3.49 -25.64 11.22
N GLY A 326 -3.83 -24.75 12.15
CA GLY A 326 -2.83 -23.93 12.81
C GLY A 326 -3.45 -22.95 13.78
N THR A 327 -2.71 -21.91 14.14
CA THR A 327 -3.17 -20.82 15.00
C THR A 327 -3.07 -19.49 14.27
N ILE A 328 -4.01 -18.60 14.60
CA ILE A 328 -4.00 -17.19 14.19
C ILE A 328 -3.91 -16.35 15.46
N GLU A 329 -2.92 -15.49 15.53
CA GLU A 329 -2.73 -14.55 16.63
C GLU A 329 -2.67 -13.13 16.07
N VAL A 330 -3.40 -12.21 16.71
CA VAL A 330 -3.31 -10.77 16.42
C VAL A 330 -2.89 -10.06 17.70
N LYS A 331 -1.80 -9.28 17.61
CA LYS A 331 -1.39 -8.34 18.66
C LYS A 331 -1.51 -6.94 18.12
N ALA A 332 -2.37 -6.15 18.75
CA ALA A 332 -2.59 -4.77 18.38
C ALA A 332 -2.20 -3.84 19.52
N ARG A 333 -1.66 -2.68 19.16
CA ARG A 333 -1.38 -1.60 20.09
C ARG A 333 -1.75 -0.27 19.45
N GLU A 334 -2.63 0.46 20.12
CA GLU A 334 -2.83 1.88 19.85
C GLU A 334 -1.63 2.67 20.40
N PHE A 335 -1.20 3.66 19.66
CA PHE A 335 -0.18 4.60 20.07
C PHE A 335 -0.52 6.00 19.57
N ARG A 336 0.04 7.01 20.25
CA ARG A 336 -0.17 8.41 19.96
C ARG A 336 1.04 8.93 19.19
N VAL A 337 0.80 9.53 18.03
CA VAL A 337 1.83 10.17 17.21
C VAL A 337 1.81 11.66 17.53
N PRO A 338 2.88 12.21 18.13
CA PRO A 338 2.97 13.64 18.36
C PRO A 338 3.02 14.33 16.99
N LEU A 339 2.16 15.32 16.83
CA LEU A 339 2.15 16.14 15.63
C LEU A 339 3.25 17.19 15.76
N GLU A 340 4.50 16.86 15.45
CA GLU A 340 5.60 17.86 15.53
C GLU A 340 5.69 18.72 14.26
N ASN A 341 5.10 18.25 13.17
CA ASN A 341 5.14 18.94 11.89
C ASN A 341 4.22 20.17 11.88
N SER A 342 4.81 21.37 11.77
CA SER A 342 4.07 22.64 11.77
C SER A 342 3.08 22.78 10.61
N ARG A 343 3.35 22.18 9.44
CA ARG A 343 2.43 22.19 8.29
C ARG A 343 1.22 21.29 8.56
N LEU A 344 1.44 20.14 9.18
CA LEU A 344 0.38 19.21 9.53
C LEU A 344 -0.50 19.80 10.65
N ARG A 345 0.10 20.41 11.68
CA ARG A 345 -0.63 21.19 12.70
C ARG A 345 -1.47 22.29 12.08
N ARG A 346 -0.91 23.05 11.15
CA ARG A 346 -1.62 24.11 10.43
C ARG A 346 -2.81 23.57 9.64
N GLY A 347 -2.63 22.45 8.92
CA GLY A 347 -3.71 21.78 8.21
C GLY A 347 -4.87 21.35 9.13
N LEU A 348 -4.57 20.93 10.35
CA LEU A 348 -5.59 20.60 11.36
C LEU A 348 -6.33 21.84 11.87
N LEU A 349 -5.59 22.88 12.24
CA LEU A 349 -6.16 24.15 12.73
C LEU A 349 -7.03 24.84 11.68
N GLU A 350 -6.67 24.72 10.41
CA GLU A 350 -7.43 25.26 9.28
C GLU A 350 -8.57 24.33 8.82
N GLY A 351 -8.80 23.19 9.49
CA GLY A 351 -9.84 22.23 9.14
C GLY A 351 -9.62 21.51 7.80
N ARG A 352 -8.40 21.57 7.24
CA ARG A 352 -8.01 20.89 5.99
C ARG A 352 -7.73 19.40 6.18
N LEU A 353 -7.30 19.04 7.38
CA LEU A 353 -7.12 17.64 7.79
C LEU A 353 -8.30 17.29 8.68
N TRP A 354 -8.95 16.18 8.36
CA TRP A 354 -10.18 15.77 9.05
C TRP A 354 -10.03 14.56 10.00
N PRO A 355 -9.00 14.44 10.85
CA PRO A 355 -9.09 13.46 11.94
C PRO A 355 -10.05 14.00 12.98
N ARG A 356 -11.12 13.26 13.28
CA ARG A 356 -12.10 13.72 14.28
C ARG A 356 -11.66 13.41 15.72
N ALA A 357 -10.46 12.84 15.91
CA ALA A 357 -9.94 12.44 17.22
C ALA A 357 -8.47 12.88 17.40
N LEU A 358 -8.27 14.14 17.78
CA LEU A 358 -7.01 14.60 18.37
C LEU A 358 -7.04 14.33 19.88
N GLY A 359 -5.89 13.94 20.45
CA GLY A 359 -5.73 13.96 21.91
C GLY A 359 -5.68 15.38 22.46
N ASP A 360 -5.88 15.54 23.75
CA ASP A 360 -5.81 16.84 24.44
C ASP A 360 -4.43 17.52 24.28
N ASP A 361 -3.40 16.71 24.06
CA ASP A 361 -2.02 17.12 23.76
C ASP A 361 -1.78 17.44 22.27
N GLY A 362 -2.82 17.35 21.44
CA GLY A 362 -2.75 17.53 19.99
C GLY A 362 -2.05 16.38 19.27
N SER A 363 -1.92 15.20 19.87
CA SER A 363 -1.42 13.99 19.20
C SER A 363 -2.52 13.27 18.41
N LEU A 364 -2.13 12.51 17.38
CA LEU A 364 -3.04 11.66 16.63
C LEU A 364 -2.97 10.21 17.09
N ALA A 365 -4.14 9.60 17.29
CA ALA A 365 -4.21 8.16 17.51
C ALA A 365 -3.84 7.42 16.21
N SER A 366 -3.06 6.35 16.37
CA SER A 366 -2.71 5.40 15.33
C SER A 366 -2.62 4.03 15.95
N GLU A 367 -2.59 3.00 15.12
CA GLU A 367 -2.54 1.62 15.57
C GLU A 367 -1.49 0.85 14.77
N ALA A 368 -0.83 -0.08 15.45
CA ALA A 368 -0.03 -1.11 14.81
C ALA A 368 -0.60 -2.47 15.23
N ALA A 369 -0.82 -3.34 14.25
CA ALA A 369 -1.25 -4.71 14.47
C ALA A 369 -0.29 -5.68 13.78
N VAL A 370 0.12 -6.71 14.52
CA VAL A 370 0.91 -7.83 14.00
C VAL A 370 0.00 -9.05 13.93
N LEU A 371 -0.11 -9.62 12.74
CA LEU A 371 -0.83 -10.84 12.45
C LEU A 371 0.17 -11.98 12.25
N SER A 372 0.04 -13.03 13.05
CA SER A 372 0.92 -14.20 12.99
C SER A 372 0.12 -15.47 12.67
N PHE A 373 0.68 -16.29 11.77
CA PHE A 373 0.15 -17.61 11.42
C PHE A 373 1.17 -18.68 11.83
N ARG A 374 0.71 -19.74 12.52
CA ARG A 374 1.57 -20.89 12.85
C ARG A 374 0.87 -22.18 12.47
N GLY A 375 1.47 -22.98 11.60
CA GLY A 375 0.95 -24.29 11.20
C GLY A 375 1.32 -25.39 12.20
N THR A 376 0.71 -26.57 12.07
CA THR A 376 0.98 -27.74 12.92
C THR A 376 2.27 -28.49 12.58
N GLY A 377 2.89 -28.23 11.42
CA GLY A 377 4.11 -28.90 10.93
C GLY A 377 5.45 -28.45 11.54
N GLY A 378 5.45 -27.60 12.56
CA GLY A 378 6.66 -27.17 13.28
C GLY A 378 6.50 -25.77 13.87
N ALA A 379 7.18 -25.50 14.97
CA ALA A 379 7.16 -24.22 15.69
C ALA A 379 7.75 -23.02 14.91
N ARG A 380 7.79 -23.07 13.57
CA ARG A 380 8.23 -21.97 12.71
C ARG A 380 7.03 -21.08 12.37
N ASP A 381 7.23 -19.79 12.57
CA ASP A 381 6.31 -18.75 12.11
C ASP A 381 6.24 -18.79 10.57
N LEU A 382 5.05 -19.01 10.02
CA LEU A 382 4.88 -19.14 8.58
C LEU A 382 5.09 -17.81 7.84
N SER A 383 5.07 -16.69 8.58
CA SER A 383 5.39 -15.36 8.03
C SER A 383 6.89 -15.13 7.81
N ARG A 384 7.75 -16.02 8.32
CA ARG A 384 9.23 -15.93 8.25
C ARG A 384 9.85 -16.89 7.22
N ALA A 385 9.01 -17.58 6.46
CA ALA A 385 9.40 -18.54 5.44
C ALA A 385 10.03 -17.77 4.25
N GLY A 386 11.33 -17.53 4.31
CA GLY A 386 12.09 -16.77 3.30
C GLY A 386 13.33 -16.02 3.82
N GLU A 387 13.49 -15.83 5.14
CA GLU A 387 14.68 -15.16 5.68
C GLU A 387 15.83 -16.16 5.93
N GLY A 388 16.46 -16.59 4.85
CA GLY A 388 17.73 -17.32 4.85
C GLY A 388 18.84 -16.49 4.23
N TRP A 389 19.15 -15.33 4.80
CA TRP A 389 20.35 -14.56 4.42
C TRP A 389 21.20 -14.27 5.65
N ASP A 390 22.22 -15.11 5.86
CA ASP A 390 23.36 -14.78 6.72
C ASP A 390 24.27 -13.83 5.93
N PRO A 391 24.49 -12.58 6.38
CA PRO A 391 25.58 -11.79 5.84
C PRO A 391 26.89 -12.39 6.37
N GLU A 392 27.63 -13.11 5.52
CA GLU A 392 29.01 -13.45 5.84
C GLU A 392 29.78 -12.17 6.22
N PRO A 393 30.47 -12.13 7.36
CA PRO A 393 31.37 -11.03 7.67
C PRO A 393 32.55 -11.08 6.70
N PRO A 394 33.08 -9.94 6.22
CA PRO A 394 34.14 -9.92 5.22
C PRO A 394 35.39 -10.62 5.77
N GLY A 395 35.59 -11.85 5.28
CA GLY A 395 36.74 -12.68 5.54
C GLY A 395 38.00 -12.12 4.92
N SER A 396 39.01 -12.03 5.77
CA SER A 396 40.40 -11.77 5.47
C SER A 396 40.99 -12.67 4.35
N ARG A 397 41.79 -12.04 3.48
CA ARG A 397 42.95 -12.57 2.73
C ARG A 397 42.72 -13.57 1.58
N ARG A 398 42.91 -13.05 0.35
CA ARG A 398 43.85 -13.53 -0.69
C ARG A 398 44.35 -12.24 -1.39
N GLY A 399 45.63 -11.86 -1.50
CA GLY A 399 46.85 -12.62 -1.73
C GLY A 399 47.26 -12.42 -3.20
N PHE A 400 48.03 -11.38 -3.52
CA PHE A 400 48.89 -11.23 -4.73
C PHE A 400 49.89 -10.07 -4.52
N PRO A 401 51.04 -10.02 -5.25
CA PRO A 401 52.36 -9.91 -4.65
C PRO A 401 52.93 -8.48 -4.73
N GLY A 402 54.03 -8.29 -4.02
CA GLY A 402 54.61 -6.99 -3.72
C GLY A 402 55.14 -6.18 -4.90
N GLY A 403 55.20 -4.88 -4.66
CA GLY A 403 55.89 -3.88 -5.47
C GLY A 403 56.07 -2.62 -4.62
N ALA A 404 57.29 -2.40 -4.15
CA ALA A 404 57.67 -1.27 -3.33
C ALA A 404 57.57 0.06 -4.10
N SER A 405 57.22 1.15 -3.42
CA SER A 405 58.03 2.39 -3.40
C SER A 405 57.36 3.50 -2.57
N ARG A 406 58.20 4.45 -2.17
CA ARG A 406 58.05 5.48 -1.13
C ARG A 406 57.25 6.71 -1.57
N ALA A 407 56.87 7.49 -0.55
CA ALA A 407 56.55 8.93 -0.49
C ALA A 407 55.10 9.14 -0.03
N GLY A 408 54.77 9.78 1.09
CA GLY A 408 55.35 10.98 1.68
C GLY A 408 54.49 12.19 1.31
N ALA A 409 53.48 12.53 2.13
CA ALA A 409 53.05 13.93 2.41
C ALA A 409 51.70 14.00 3.16
N ARG A 410 51.82 14.48 4.40
CA ARG A 410 51.03 15.51 5.12
C ARG A 410 49.56 15.79 4.74
N ILE A 411 48.76 15.74 5.80
CA ILE A 411 47.47 16.41 6.05
C ILE A 411 47.60 17.93 5.85
N ALA A 412 46.63 18.55 5.16
CA ALA A 412 46.35 19.98 5.26
C ALA A 412 44.86 20.28 5.01
N ASP A 413 44.35 21.06 5.97
CA ASP A 413 43.09 21.78 6.16
C ASP A 413 42.14 22.15 5.01
N ASP A 414 40.88 22.19 5.44
CA ASP A 414 39.71 22.94 4.97
C ASP A 414 39.99 24.27 4.26
N ARG A 415 39.37 24.44 3.07
CA ARG A 415 38.75 25.72 2.63
C ARG A 415 37.54 25.50 1.70
N PRO A 416 36.47 26.32 1.82
CA PRO A 416 35.23 26.18 1.05
C PRO A 416 35.33 26.73 -0.38
N VAL A 417 34.64 26.06 -1.30
CA VAL A 417 34.52 26.41 -2.73
C VAL A 417 33.41 27.46 -2.95
N PRO A 418 33.63 28.55 -3.71
CA PRO A 418 32.63 29.59 -3.91
C PRO A 418 31.62 29.23 -5.03
N VAL A 419 30.33 29.38 -4.71
CA VAL A 419 29.19 29.29 -5.63
C VAL A 419 29.13 30.55 -6.51
N ARG A 420 29.32 30.40 -7.82
CA ARG A 420 29.10 31.49 -8.79
C ARG A 420 27.60 31.66 -9.08
N ARG A 421 27.04 32.79 -8.66
CA ARG A 421 25.73 33.31 -9.12
C ARG A 421 25.83 33.70 -10.60
N ARG A 422 25.03 33.08 -11.48
CA ARG A 422 24.78 33.58 -12.83
C ARG A 422 23.57 34.51 -12.81
N SER A 423 23.82 35.78 -13.08
CA SER A 423 22.82 36.81 -13.38
C SER A 423 22.26 36.60 -14.79
N VAL A 424 20.93 36.49 -14.93
CA VAL A 424 20.25 36.57 -16.23
C VAL A 424 19.90 38.04 -16.50
N ARG A 425 20.56 38.63 -17.50
CA ARG A 425 20.19 39.93 -18.07
C ARG A 425 19.16 39.74 -19.19
N ARG A 426 18.14 40.60 -19.19
CA ARG A 426 17.16 40.81 -20.27
C ARG A 426 17.82 41.41 -21.52
N ARG A 427 17.50 40.87 -22.71
CA ARG A 427 17.37 41.53 -24.04
C ARG A 427 16.45 40.62 -24.87
N ALA A 428 15.23 41.02 -25.24
CA ALA A 428 14.84 41.92 -26.33
C ALA A 428 14.97 41.31 -27.74
N GLY A 429 13.80 41.05 -28.35
CA GLY A 429 13.53 41.25 -29.78
C GLY A 429 13.73 40.05 -30.72
N ILE A 430 12.65 39.31 -31.02
CA ILE A 430 12.46 38.66 -32.33
C ILE A 430 10.98 38.83 -32.76
N HIS A 431 10.82 39.28 -34.00
CA HIS A 431 9.60 39.61 -34.73
C HIS A 431 8.66 38.41 -34.97
N HIS A 432 7.35 38.64 -34.91
CA HIS A 432 6.33 37.88 -35.66
C HIS A 432 5.45 38.86 -36.46
N PRO A 433 5.06 38.51 -37.70
CA PRO A 433 4.35 39.42 -38.61
C PRO A 433 2.84 39.50 -38.33
N GLU A 434 2.29 40.63 -38.73
CA GLU A 434 0.94 41.12 -38.52
C GLU A 434 -0.16 40.29 -39.20
N VAL A 435 -1.28 40.20 -38.48
CA VAL A 435 -2.58 39.72 -38.95
C VAL A 435 -3.25 40.79 -39.80
N ARG A 436 -3.55 40.48 -41.07
CA ARG A 436 -4.42 41.30 -41.93
C ARG A 436 -5.89 40.92 -41.67
N VAL A 437 -6.68 41.91 -41.25
CA VAL A 437 -8.13 41.85 -41.13
C VAL A 437 -8.75 42.22 -42.49
N GLY A 438 -9.62 41.36 -43.02
CA GLY A 438 -10.54 41.66 -44.11
C GLY A 438 -11.97 41.82 -43.58
N ARG A 439 -12.65 42.89 -43.99
CA ARG A 439 -14.03 43.26 -43.64
C ARG A 439 -15.06 42.62 -44.61
N GLU A 440 -16.31 42.65 -44.13
CA GLU A 440 -17.61 42.46 -44.81
C GLU A 440 -18.06 41.00 -44.97
N ALA A 441 -19.27 40.59 -44.56
CA ALA A 441 -20.56 41.26 -44.76
C ALA A 441 -21.51 41.19 -43.54
N ALA A 442 -22.40 42.17 -43.51
CA ALA A 442 -23.45 42.38 -42.53
C ALA A 442 -24.70 41.53 -42.81
N LEU A 443 -25.40 41.11 -41.75
CA LEU A 443 -26.85 41.07 -41.73
C LEU A 443 -27.38 41.27 -40.30
N ARG A 444 -28.13 42.35 -40.16
CA ARG A 444 -28.85 42.81 -38.96
C ARG A 444 -30.13 41.97 -38.81
N LEU A 445 -30.56 41.71 -37.56
CA LEU A 445 -31.81 42.25 -36.99
C LEU A 445 -32.11 41.73 -35.56
N ARG A 446 -31.87 42.63 -34.61
CA ARG A 446 -32.57 43.01 -33.35
C ARG A 446 -33.01 41.99 -32.26
N PRO A 447 -32.88 42.39 -30.97
CA PRO A 447 -33.33 41.65 -29.79
C PRO A 447 -34.75 42.06 -29.34
N ARG A 448 -35.41 41.21 -28.56
CA ARG A 448 -36.50 41.61 -27.65
C ARG A 448 -36.13 41.23 -26.22
N LEU A 449 -35.85 42.24 -25.42
CA LEU A 449 -36.08 42.26 -23.98
C LEU A 449 -37.50 42.77 -23.75
N SER A 450 -38.26 42.09 -22.89
CA SER A 450 -39.35 42.71 -22.14
C SER A 450 -39.45 42.08 -20.76
N THR A 451 -39.41 42.96 -19.79
CA THR A 451 -39.53 42.83 -18.34
C THR A 451 -40.96 42.55 -17.87
N VAL A 452 -41.05 41.97 -16.66
CA VAL A 452 -42.09 42.16 -15.62
C VAL A 452 -43.48 41.51 -15.85
N ARG A 453 -43.75 40.41 -15.14
CA ARG A 453 -44.44 40.39 -13.82
C ARG A 453 -44.19 39.06 -13.12
#